data_AF-A0A5B0DXX2-F1
#
_entry.id   AF-A0A5B0DXX2-F1
#
_cell.length_a   1.000
_cell.length_b   1.000
_cell.length_c   1.000
_cell.angle_alpha   90.00
_cell.angle_beta   90.00
_cell.angle_gamma   90.00
#
_symmetry.space_group_name_H-M   'P 1'
#
loop_
_entity.id
_entity.type
_entity.pdbx_description
1 polymer ?
#
loop_
_entity_poly.entity_id
_entity_poly.type
_entity_poly.pdbx_seq_one_letter_code
_entity_poly.pdbx_strand_id
1 'polypeptide(L)'
;MNKSPIDPASRLQLRGDDTCTFVATVSAMVGGRKRHCAVFCVVHKEKQAAFTHVYLVPVTAAARPEVFLATYFEGERVGQAISWAWAQYQIKTAAIAQAA
;
A
#
# COMPACT_ATOMS: atom_id res chain seq x y z
N MET A 1 -15.70 -3.07 -21.42
CA MET A 1 -14.70 -3.91 -20.72
C MET A 1 -13.82 -2.99 -19.89
N ASN A 2 -14.11 -2.83 -18.60
CA ASN A 2 -13.27 -2.06 -17.69
C ASN A 2 -11.99 -2.85 -17.44
N LYS A 3 -10.91 -2.52 -18.16
CA LYS A 3 -9.57 -2.94 -17.75
C LYS A 3 -9.35 -2.33 -16.37
N SER A 4 -9.11 -3.16 -15.37
CA SER A 4 -8.54 -2.70 -14.11
C SER A 4 -7.33 -1.83 -14.46
N PRO A 5 -7.21 -0.58 -13.97
CA PRO A 5 -6.07 0.29 -14.26
C PRO A 5 -4.76 -0.22 -13.64
N ILE A 6 -4.82 -1.36 -12.96
CA ILE A 6 -3.69 -2.04 -12.36
C ILE A 6 -2.87 -2.66 -13.48
N ASP A 7 -1.86 -1.93 -13.95
CA ASP A 7 -0.72 -2.54 -14.63
C ASP A 7 0.04 -3.40 -13.59
N PRO A 8 0.02 -4.75 -13.69
CA PRO A 8 0.76 -5.61 -12.78
C PRO A 8 2.28 -5.43 -12.88
N ALA A 9 2.77 -4.72 -13.91
CA ALA A 9 4.18 -4.33 -14.04
C ALA A 9 4.52 -2.97 -13.41
N SER A 10 3.56 -2.28 -12.78
CA SER A 10 3.80 -0.97 -12.16
C SER A 10 4.78 -1.10 -11.00
N ARG A 11 6.01 -0.64 -11.24
CA ARG A 11 7.07 -0.58 -10.23
C ARG A 11 6.77 0.61 -9.33
N LEU A 12 6.62 0.37 -8.02
CA LEU A 12 6.61 1.47 -7.06
C LEU A 12 7.99 2.14 -7.06
N GLN A 13 8.08 3.29 -7.72
CA GLN A 13 9.25 4.16 -7.68
C GLN A 13 8.93 5.33 -6.76
N LEU A 14 9.57 5.35 -5.59
CA LEU A 14 9.52 6.51 -4.70
C LEU A 14 10.42 7.60 -5.24
N ARG A 15 9.88 8.80 -5.41
CA ARG A 15 10.66 10.01 -5.70
C ARG A 15 11.25 10.57 -4.39
N GLY A 16 12.20 11.50 -4.52
CA GLY A 16 12.93 12.05 -3.35
C GLY A 16 12.03 12.65 -2.27
N ASP A 17 10.89 13.23 -2.64
CA ASP A 17 9.95 13.87 -1.71
C ASP A 17 8.78 12.97 -1.30
N ASP A 18 8.71 11.74 -1.84
CA ASP A 18 7.66 10.79 -1.49
C ASP A 18 7.91 10.24 -0.09
N THR A 19 6.84 10.02 0.67
CA THR A 19 6.93 9.37 1.98
C THR A 19 6.25 8.01 1.93
N CYS A 20 6.84 7.01 2.59
CA CYS A 20 6.31 5.65 2.63
C CYS A 20 6.17 5.20 4.09
N THR A 21 4.99 4.74 4.46
CA THR A 21 4.64 4.29 5.81
C THR A 21 4.17 2.84 5.75
N PHE A 22 4.83 1.95 6.49
CA PHE A 22 4.32 0.60 6.70
C PHE A 22 3.10 0.64 7.62
N VAL A 23 2.03 -0.07 7.24
CA VAL A 23 0.78 -0.11 8.01
C VAL A 23 0.65 -1.43 8.76
N ALA A 24 0.73 -2.55 8.05
CA ALA A 24 0.58 -3.90 8.59
C ALA A 24 0.97 -4.95 7.56
N THR A 25 0.97 -6.22 7.98
CA THR A 25 1.03 -7.36 7.06
C THR A 25 -0.30 -8.10 7.11
N VAL A 26 -0.85 -8.43 5.94
CA VAL A 26 -2.20 -9.01 5.79
C VAL A 26 -2.19 -10.20 4.83
N SER A 27 -3.25 -11.00 4.82
CA SER A 27 -3.51 -11.95 3.74
C SER A 27 -4.57 -11.38 2.80
N ALA A 28 -4.20 -11.08 1.55
CA ALA A 28 -5.08 -10.46 0.56
C ALA A 28 -5.11 -11.27 -0.75
N MET A 29 -6.20 -11.15 -1.49
CA MET A 29 -6.30 -11.65 -2.86
C MET A 29 -5.71 -10.62 -3.82
N VAL A 30 -4.55 -10.91 -4.41
CA VAL A 30 -3.87 -10.03 -5.39
C VAL A 30 -3.42 -10.85 -6.60
N GLY A 31 -3.61 -10.30 -7.80
CA GLY A 31 -3.32 -11.01 -9.06
C GLY A 31 -4.04 -12.38 -9.17
N GLY A 32 -5.26 -12.47 -8.63
CA GLY A 32 -6.06 -13.70 -8.65
C GLY A 32 -5.64 -14.80 -7.66
N ARG A 33 -4.66 -14.56 -6.78
CA ARG A 33 -4.17 -15.54 -5.79
C ARG A 33 -4.15 -14.95 -4.39
N LYS A 34 -4.40 -15.79 -3.37
CA LYS A 34 -4.24 -15.39 -1.97
C LYS A 34 -2.75 -15.30 -1.65
N ARG A 35 -2.29 -14.15 -1.16
CA ARG A 35 -0.89 -13.91 -0.82
C ARG A 35 -0.78 -13.19 0.53
N HIS A 36 0.36 -13.37 1.19
CA HIS A 36 0.72 -12.55 2.34
C HIS A 36 1.39 -11.27 1.83
N CYS A 37 0.88 -10.11 2.22
CA CYS A 37 1.29 -8.82 1.69
C CYS A 37 1.58 -7.84 2.82
N ALA A 38 2.67 -7.10 2.71
CA ALA A 38 2.87 -5.88 3.46
C ALA A 38 2.00 -4.77 2.84
N VAL A 39 1.32 -4.02 3.69
CA VAL A 39 0.50 -2.87 3.32
C VAL A 39 1.34 -1.61 3.56
N PHE A 40 1.54 -0.82 2.52
CA PHE A 40 2.22 0.46 2.59
C PHE A 40 1.28 1.59 2.21
N CYS A 41 1.36 2.69 2.95
CA CYS A 41 0.75 3.96 2.61
C CYS A 41 1.85 4.87 2.07
N VAL A 42 1.74 5.31 0.82
CA VAL A 42 2.73 6.15 0.16
C VAL A 42 2.10 7.48 -0.19
N VAL A 43 2.67 8.59 0.29
CA VAL A 43 2.32 9.92 -0.19
C VAL A 43 3.28 10.28 -1.29
N HIS A 44 2.76 10.43 -2.50
CA HIS A 44 3.53 10.96 -3.61
C HIS A 44 3.39 12.48 -3.62
N LYS A 45 4.52 13.19 -3.73
CA LYS A 45 4.54 14.64 -3.85
C LYS A 45 4.98 15.02 -5.27
N GLU A 46 4.04 15.50 -6.05
CA GLU A 46 4.32 16.13 -7.34
C GLU A 46 4.34 17.65 -7.19
N LYS A 47 4.98 18.35 -8.13
CA LYS A 47 5.28 19.80 -8.04
C LYS A 47 4.09 20.69 -7.68
N GLN A 48 2.85 20.24 -7.87
CA GLN A 48 1.63 21.01 -7.58
C GLN A 48 0.53 20.20 -6.88
N ALA A 49 0.75 18.90 -6.60
CA ALA A 49 -0.27 18.05 -6.01
C ALA A 49 0.36 16.91 -5.22
N ALA A 50 -0.29 16.56 -4.10
CA ALA A 50 0.01 15.33 -3.40
C ALA A 50 -1.13 14.34 -3.59
N PHE A 51 -0.80 13.05 -3.57
CA PHE A 51 -1.79 11.98 -3.51
C PHE A 51 -1.26 10.84 -2.65
N THR A 52 -2.19 10.14 -1.99
CA THR A 52 -1.88 9.06 -1.07
C THR A 52 -2.31 7.74 -1.69
N HIS A 53 -1.37 6.83 -1.92
CA HIS A 53 -1.61 5.49 -2.41
C HIS A 53 -1.52 4.47 -1.28
N VAL A 54 -2.38 3.45 -1.32
CA VAL A 54 -2.22 2.26 -0.49
C VAL A 54 -1.78 1.11 -1.39
N TYR A 55 -0.60 0.58 -1.12
CA TYR A 55 -0.01 -0.52 -1.87
C TYR A 55 -0.02 -1.82 -1.07
N LEU A 56 -0.27 -2.92 -1.77
CA LEU A 56 -0.01 -4.28 -1.30
C LEU A 56 1.25 -4.79 -1.98
N VAL A 57 2.25 -5.14 -1.17
CA VAL A 57 3.52 -5.71 -1.64
C VAL A 57 3.61 -7.14 -1.09
N PRO A 58 3.46 -8.19 -1.93
CA PRO A 58 3.59 -9.56 -1.48
C PRO A 58 4.96 -9.79 -0.82
N VAL A 59 4.95 -10.40 0.37
CA VAL A 59 6.17 -10.81 1.06
C VAL A 59 6.70 -12.04 0.34
N THR A 60 7.74 -11.85 -0.49
CA THR A 60 8.37 -12.92 -1.26
C THR A 60 9.87 -12.82 -1.17
N ALA A 61 10.58 -13.94 -1.31
CA ALA A 61 12.04 -13.96 -1.46
C ALA A 61 12.50 -13.57 -2.88
N ALA A 62 11.57 -13.17 -3.76
CA ALA A 62 11.91 -12.81 -5.12
C ALA A 62 12.72 -11.51 -5.15
N ALA A 63 13.74 -11.48 -6.00
CA ALA A 63 14.62 -10.30 -6.17
C ALA A 63 13.87 -9.05 -6.68
N ARG A 64 12.63 -9.20 -7.15
CA ARG A 64 11.79 -8.12 -7.68
C ARG A 64 10.35 -8.28 -7.18
N PRO A 65 9.98 -7.63 -6.07
CA PRO A 65 8.63 -7.76 -5.54
C PRO A 65 7.63 -7.05 -6.48
N GLU A 66 6.58 -7.77 -6.84
CA GLU A 66 5.40 -7.16 -7.48
C GLU A 66 4.74 -6.17 -6.51
N VAL A 67 4.12 -5.11 -7.03
CA VAL A 67 3.40 -4.14 -6.21
C VAL A 67 2.00 -3.94 -6.79
N PHE A 68 0.99 -3.93 -5.92
CA PHE A 68 -0.40 -3.78 -6.31
C PHE A 68 -0.98 -2.53 -5.65
N LEU A 69 -1.52 -1.60 -6.44
CA LEU A 69 -2.28 -0.48 -5.92
C LEU A 69 -3.64 -0.97 -5.44
N ALA A 70 -3.93 -0.79 -4.16
CA ALA A 70 -5.20 -1.18 -3.55
C ALA A 70 -6.24 -0.06 -3.59
N THR A 71 -5.83 1.17 -3.28
CA THR A 71 -6.68 2.37 -3.37
C THR A 71 -5.82 3.63 -3.47
N TYR A 72 -6.44 4.76 -3.81
CA TYR A 72 -5.81 6.08 -3.80
C TYR A 72 -6.73 7.13 -3.15
N PHE A 73 -6.11 8.19 -2.65
CA PHE A 73 -6.78 9.37 -2.10
C PHE A 73 -6.11 10.63 -2.66
N GLU A 74 -6.91 11.64 -3.00
CA GLU A 74 -6.40 12.95 -3.38
C GLU A 74 -5.88 13.72 -2.14
N GLY A 75 -4.67 14.29 -2.26
CA GLY A 75 -3.98 14.99 -1.18
C GLY A 75 -3.18 14.08 -0.25
N GLU A 76 -2.60 14.67 0.80
CA GLU A 76 -1.90 13.97 1.88
C GLU A 76 -2.91 13.43 2.91
N ARG A 77 -3.51 12.28 2.63
CA ARG A 77 -4.60 11.67 3.40
C ARG A 77 -4.16 10.41 4.15
N VAL A 78 -2.96 10.42 4.72
CA VAL A 78 -2.34 9.25 5.40
C VAL A 78 -3.27 8.61 6.44
N GLY A 79 -3.87 9.42 7.33
CA GLY A 79 -4.77 8.90 8.37
C GLY A 79 -6.04 8.24 7.82
N GLN A 80 -6.59 8.75 6.71
CA GLN A 80 -7.74 8.14 6.04
C GLN A 80 -7.33 6.83 5.34
N ALA A 81 -6.16 6.84 4.69
CA ALA A 81 -5.61 5.66 4.04
C ALA A 81 -5.33 4.50 5.02
N ILE A 82 -4.79 4.82 6.20
CA ILE A 82 -4.58 3.84 7.28
C ILE A 82 -5.91 3.31 7.80
N SER A 83 -6.84 4.21 8.13
CA SER A 83 -8.17 3.83 8.63
C SER A 83 -8.92 2.93 7.64
N TRP A 84 -8.84 3.27 6.35
CA TRP A 84 -9.38 2.45 5.27
C TRP A 84 -8.71 1.07 5.22
N ALA A 85 -7.38 0.99 5.27
CA ALA A 85 -6.66 -0.28 5.20
C ALA A 85 -7.03 -1.20 6.38
N TRP A 86 -7.18 -0.63 7.57
CA TRP A 86 -7.59 -1.37 8.76
C TRP A 86 -8.99 -1.96 8.62
N ALA A 87 -9.94 -1.15 8.14
CA ALA A 87 -11.31 -1.61 7.88
C ALA A 87 -11.36 -2.67 6.77
N GLN A 88 -10.71 -2.40 5.63
CA GLN A 88 -10.74 -3.23 4.44
C GLN A 88 -10.11 -4.61 4.67
N TYR A 89 -8.98 -4.67 5.37
CA TYR A 89 -8.24 -5.92 5.58
C TYR A 89 -8.48 -6.53 6.96
N GLN A 90 -9.45 -6.00 7.72
CA GLN A 90 -9.80 -6.47 9.07
C GLN A 90 -8.56 -6.63 9.94
N ILE A 91 -7.67 -5.62 9.91
CA ILE A 91 -6.42 -5.62 10.69
C ILE A 91 -6.83 -5.54 12.16
N LYS A 92 -6.84 -6.68 12.83
CA LYS A 92 -7.03 -6.77 14.28
C LYS A 92 -5.66 -6.54 14.91
N THR A 93 -5.54 -5.44 15.65
CA THR A 93 -4.32 -5.08 16.37
C THR A 93 -3.83 -6.22 17.25
N ALA A 94 -2.60 -6.68 17.00
CA ALA A 94 -1.78 -7.29 18.03
C ALA A 94 -0.43 -6.58 18.02
N ALA A 95 -0.05 -6.08 19.20
CA ALA A 95 1.18 -5.37 19.56
C ALA A 95 1.31 -3.93 19.07
N ILE A 96 0.85 -3.00 19.92
CA ILE A 96 1.63 -1.79 20.21
C ILE A 96 2.96 -2.30 20.79
N ALA A 97 4.02 -2.35 19.98
CA ALA A 97 5.35 -2.44 20.52
C ALA A 97 5.70 -1.06 21.10
N GLN A 98 5.42 -0.85 22.38
CA GLN A 98 6.09 0.19 23.14
C GLN A 98 7.57 -0.21 23.19
N ALA A 99 8.42 0.57 22.54
CA ALA A 99 9.85 0.50 22.79
C ALA A 99 10.10 0.86 24.26
N ALA A 100 10.76 -0.05 24.98
CA ALA A 100 11.27 0.17 26.33
C ALA A 100 12.50 1.08 26.31
#